data_AF-A0A972U1B4-F1
#
_entry.id   AF-A0A972U1B4-F1
#
_cell.length_a   1.000
_cell.length_b   1.000
_cell.length_c   1.000
_cell.angle_alpha   90.00
_cell.angle_beta   90.00
_cell.angle_gamma   90.00
#
_symmetry.space_group_name_H-M   'P 1'
#
loop_
_entity.id
_entity.type
_entity.pdbx_description
1 polymer ?
#
loop_
_entity_poly.entity_id
_entity_poly.type
_entity_poly.pdbx_seq_one_letter_code
_entity_poly.pdbx_strand_id
1 'polypeptide(L)'
;MTDTVSHPELDGIGTYEYGWHDSSDAGETARRGLSEEVVRDISAKKNEPEWMLELRLKGLKLFNRKPMPQWGSDLSGIDFDNIKYFVRST
;
A
#
# COMPACT_ATOMS: atom_id res chain seq x y z
N MET A 1 -14.37 -20.90 -4.84
CA MET A 1 -15.42 -20.85 -3.80
C MET A 1 -14.72 -20.37 -2.54
N THR A 2 -14.90 -19.10 -2.19
CA THR A 2 -14.39 -18.55 -0.92
C THR A 2 -15.39 -18.91 0.16
N ASP A 3 -15.04 -19.85 1.03
CA ASP A 3 -15.80 -20.13 2.25
C ASP A 3 -15.73 -18.89 3.14
N THR A 4 -16.82 -18.13 3.15
CA THR A 4 -17.07 -17.09 4.14
C THR A 4 -17.32 -17.83 5.45
N VAL A 5 -16.27 -17.99 6.26
CA VAL A 5 -16.38 -18.59 7.60
C VAL A 5 -17.41 -17.77 8.38
N SER A 6 -18.56 -18.38 8.60
CA SER A 6 -19.63 -17.83 9.42
C SER A 6 -19.19 -17.99 10.87
N HIS A 7 -19.14 -16.89 11.62
CA HIS A 7 -18.70 -16.84 13.03
C HIS A 7 -19.96 -16.73 13.91
N PRO A 8 -20.64 -17.84 14.24
CA PRO A 8 -21.90 -17.85 14.98
C PRO A 8 -21.78 -17.24 16.39
N GLU A 9 -20.57 -17.15 16.93
CA GLU A 9 -20.27 -16.46 18.20
C GLU A 9 -20.55 -14.94 18.17
N LEU A 10 -20.69 -14.34 16.98
CA LEU A 10 -20.94 -12.90 16.83
C LEU A 10 -22.43 -12.54 16.80
N ASP A 11 -23.33 -13.52 16.65
CA ASP A 11 -24.77 -13.29 16.44
C ASP A 11 -25.48 -12.61 17.63
N GLY A 12 -24.89 -12.66 18.83
CA GLY A 12 -25.43 -12.06 20.06
C GLY A 12 -24.74 -10.78 20.51
N ILE A 13 -23.64 -10.40 19.84
CA ILE A 13 -22.91 -9.17 20.12
C ILE A 13 -23.55 -8.11 19.23
N GLY A 14 -24.45 -7.30 19.79
CA GLY A 14 -25.11 -6.24 19.04
C GLY A 14 -24.11 -5.40 18.24
N THR A 15 -24.51 -4.91 17.08
CA THR A 15 -23.69 -3.98 16.30
C THR A 15 -23.29 -2.83 17.22
N TYR A 16 -21.99 -2.50 17.25
CA TYR A 16 -21.47 -1.49 18.16
C TYR A 16 -22.13 -0.12 17.86
N GLU A 17 -23.15 0.23 18.64
CA GLU A 17 -24.04 1.38 18.45
C GLU A 17 -23.32 2.74 18.52
N TYR A 18 -22.16 2.79 19.18
CA TYR A 18 -21.34 3.99 19.36
C TYR A 18 -20.14 4.01 18.39
N GLY A 19 -20.33 3.47 17.18
CA GLY A 19 -19.34 3.15 16.14
C GLY A 19 -18.40 4.24 15.66
N TRP A 20 -17.38 4.57 16.46
CA TRP A 20 -16.20 5.30 16.01
C TRP A 20 -15.43 4.47 14.98
N HIS A 21 -15.59 4.82 13.71
CA HIS A 21 -14.75 4.35 12.61
C HIS A 21 -14.44 5.55 11.73
N ASP A 22 -13.17 5.71 11.36
CA ASP A 22 -12.81 6.66 10.31
C ASP A 22 -13.09 6.01 8.95
N SER A 23 -13.70 6.77 8.04
CA SER A 23 -13.89 6.35 6.65
C SER A 23 -12.54 6.05 6.01
N SER A 24 -12.40 4.87 5.38
CA SER A 24 -11.14 4.42 4.79
C SER A 24 -10.92 4.87 3.33
N ASP A 25 -11.75 5.80 2.85
CA ASP A 25 -11.84 6.26 1.45
C ASP A 25 -10.48 6.63 0.84
N ALA A 26 -9.62 7.31 1.62
CA ALA A 26 -8.27 7.66 1.21
C ALA A 26 -7.37 6.44 0.97
N GLY A 27 -7.54 5.40 1.78
CA GLY A 27 -6.86 4.12 1.63
C GLY A 27 -7.38 3.36 0.42
N GLU A 28 -8.69 3.33 0.18
CA GLU A 28 -9.31 2.59 -0.92
C GLU A 28 -8.89 3.10 -2.30
N THR A 29 -8.80 4.43 -2.46
CA THR A 29 -8.44 5.09 -3.73
C THR A 29 -6.94 5.09 -4.04
N ALA A 30 -6.09 4.71 -3.08
CA ALA A 30 -4.65 4.70 -3.28
C ALA A 30 -4.22 3.67 -4.32
N ARG A 31 -3.39 4.12 -5.27
CA ARG A 31 -2.81 3.27 -6.32
C ARG A 31 -1.92 2.19 -5.71
N ARG A 32 -2.05 0.97 -6.22
CA ARG A 32 -1.21 -0.17 -5.87
C ARG A 32 -0.04 -0.29 -6.84
N GLY A 33 1.03 -0.90 -6.35
CA GLY A 33 2.18 -1.29 -7.13
C GLY A 33 3.25 -0.22 -7.23
N LEU A 34 4.41 -0.66 -7.72
CA LEU A 34 5.61 0.16 -7.79
C LEU A 34 5.98 0.44 -9.25
N SER A 35 5.61 1.62 -9.74
CA SER A 35 5.92 2.06 -11.11
C SER A 35 6.39 3.51 -11.13
N GLU A 36 6.96 3.93 -12.27
CA GLU A 36 7.37 5.31 -12.47
C GLU A 36 6.19 6.29 -12.31
N GLU A 37 5.01 5.91 -12.82
CA GLU A 37 3.79 6.71 -12.69
C GLU A 37 3.41 6.92 -11.23
N VAL A 38 3.45 5.86 -10.40
CA VAL A 38 3.18 5.95 -8.96
C VAL A 38 4.22 6.85 -8.27
N VAL A 39 5.49 6.73 -8.61
CA VAL A 39 6.55 7.59 -8.03
C VAL A 39 6.33 9.07 -8.37
N ARG A 40 6.00 9.38 -9.63
CA ARG A 40 5.70 10.76 -10.07
C ARG A 40 4.46 11.31 -9.38
N ASP A 41 3.40 10.53 -9.28
CA ASP A 41 2.16 10.89 -8.60
C ASP A 41 2.40 11.20 -7.10
N ILE A 42 3.20 10.37 -6.41
CA ILE A 42 3.59 10.63 -5.01
C ILE A 42 4.37 11.94 -4.88
N SER A 43 5.36 12.17 -5.75
CA SER A 43 6.18 13.37 -5.73
C SER A 43 5.33 14.63 -5.93
N ALA A 44 4.39 14.59 -6.88
CA ALA A 44 3.45 15.67 -7.15
C ALA A 44 2.51 15.93 -5.95
N LYS A 45 1.93 14.87 -5.37
CA LYS A 45 1.06 14.97 -4.18
C LYS A 45 1.76 15.56 -2.96
N LYS A 46 3.08 15.40 -2.87
CA LYS A 46 3.92 15.94 -1.79
C LYS A 46 4.55 17.30 -2.13
N ASN A 47 4.29 17.84 -3.32
CA ASN A 47 4.88 19.08 -3.82
C ASN A 47 6.41 19.09 -3.68
N GLU A 48 7.04 17.97 -4.03
CA GLU A 48 8.49 17.80 -3.91
C GLU A 48 9.25 18.56 -5.03
N PRO A 49 10.42 19.12 -4.74
CA PRO A 49 11.27 19.74 -5.75
C PRO A 49 11.82 18.70 -6.74
N GLU A 50 12.19 19.12 -7.96
CA GLU A 50 12.60 18.22 -9.05
C GLU A 50 13.72 17.24 -8.66
N TRP A 51 14.72 17.71 -7.92
CA TRP A 51 15.84 16.86 -7.49
C TRP A 51 15.41 15.67 -6.60
N MET A 52 14.30 15.81 -5.85
CA MET A 52 13.73 14.71 -5.07
C MET A 52 13.02 13.70 -5.96
N LEU A 53 12.33 14.15 -7.00
CA LEU A 53 11.72 13.26 -7.99
C LEU A 53 12.80 12.43 -8.69
N GLU A 54 13.87 13.08 -9.16
CA GLU A 54 15.01 12.41 -9.78
C GLU A 54 15.64 11.36 -8.86
N LEU A 55 15.79 11.69 -7.57
CA LEU A 55 16.32 10.76 -6.56
C LEU A 55 15.42 9.53 -6.40
N ARG A 56 14.09 9.72 -6.36
CA ARG A 56 13.13 8.62 -6.28
C ARG A 56 13.18 7.73 -7.52
N LEU A 57 13.20 8.33 -8.72
CA LEU A 57 13.29 7.60 -9.98
C LEU A 57 14.60 6.80 -10.08
N LYS A 58 15.71 7.36 -9.60
CA LYS A 58 16.99 6.65 -9.45
C LYS A 58 16.85 5.46 -8.50
N GLY A 59 16.15 5.63 -7.37
CA GLY A 59 15.83 4.56 -6.43
C GLY A 59 15.04 3.42 -7.08
N LEU A 60 13.97 3.74 -7.81
CA LEU A 60 13.17 2.77 -8.54
C LEU A 60 14.01 1.97 -9.56
N LYS A 61 14.84 2.67 -10.35
CA LYS A 61 15.74 2.02 -11.31
C LYS A 61 16.73 1.08 -10.64
N LEU A 62 17.23 1.44 -9.44
CA LEU A 62 18.12 0.58 -8.67
C LEU A 62 17.40 -0.63 -8.10
N PHE A 63 16.17 -0.47 -7.62
CA PHE A 63 15.32 -1.55 -7.13
C PHE A 63 15.10 -2.61 -8.22
N ASN A 64 14.64 -2.19 -9.41
CA ASN A 64 14.38 -3.10 -10.54
C ASN A 64 15.64 -3.82 -11.06
N ARG A 65 16.83 -3.25 -10.83
CA ARG A 65 18.11 -3.85 -11.26
C ARG A 65 18.68 -4.83 -10.24
N LYS A 66 18.35 -4.67 -8.96
CA LYS A 66 18.93 -5.48 -7.89
C LYS A 66 18.13 -6.77 -7.74
N PRO A 67 18.79 -7.95 -7.67
CA PRO A 67 18.09 -9.17 -7.33
C PRO A 67 17.57 -9.12 -5.89
N MET A 68 16.54 -9.92 -5.61
CA MET A 68 16.05 -10.11 -4.25
C MET A 68 17.17 -10.64 -3.35
N PRO A 69 17.41 -10.03 -2.17
CA PRO A 69 18.46 -10.48 -1.27
C PRO A 69 18.16 -11.89 -0.78
N GLN A 70 19.23 -12.67 -0.57
CA GLN A 70 19.16 -14.08 -0.14
C GLN A 70 19.46 -14.26 1.35
N TRP A 71 19.71 -13.17 2.06
CA TRP A 71 19.99 -13.16 3.49
C TRP A 71 18.76 -12.66 4.26
N GLY A 72 18.56 -13.15 5.48
CA GLY A 72 17.41 -12.79 6.32
C GLY A 72 16.19 -13.69 6.10
N SER A 73 15.00 -13.13 6.29
CA SER A 73 13.73 -13.82 6.09
C SER A 73 13.47 -14.13 4.62
N ASP A 74 12.64 -15.13 4.35
CA ASP A 74 12.16 -15.39 3.00
C ASP A 74 11.29 -14.24 2.49
N LEU A 75 11.61 -13.73 1.31
CA LEU A 75 10.94 -12.63 0.64
C LEU A 75 10.18 -13.08 -0.62
N SER A 76 10.17 -14.38 -0.92
CA SER A 76 9.53 -14.95 -2.11
C SER A 76 8.02 -14.68 -2.18
N GLY A 77 7.37 -14.49 -1.03
CA GLY A 77 5.94 -14.19 -0.93
C GLY A 77 5.56 -12.71 -1.09
N ILE A 78 6.52 -11.81 -1.31
CA ILE A 78 6.21 -10.37 -1.42
C ILE A 78 5.70 -10.05 -2.83
N ASP A 79 4.42 -9.71 -2.92
CA ASP A 79 3.81 -9.14 -4.12
C ASP A 79 3.89 -7.60 -4.06
N PHE A 80 4.94 -7.06 -4.69
CA PHE A 80 5.17 -5.61 -4.74
C PHE A 80 4.11 -4.85 -5.53
N ASP A 81 3.45 -5.51 -6.49
CA ASP A 81 2.42 -4.88 -7.33
C ASP A 81 1.10 -4.67 -6.57
N ASN A 82 0.89 -5.40 -5.47
CA ASN A 82 -0.28 -5.27 -4.63
C ASN A 82 -0.09 -4.31 -3.44
N ILE A 83 1.12 -3.79 -3.19
CA ILE A 83 1.39 -2.88 -2.07
C ILE A 83 0.91 -1.46 -2.38
N LYS A 84 0.28 -0.80 -1.39
CA LYS A 84 -0.02 0.64 -1.43
C LYS A 84 1.15 1.40 -0.80
N TYR A 85 1.95 2.07 -1.63
CA TYR A 85 3.16 2.77 -1.18
C TYR A 85 2.91 4.15 -0.59
N PHE A 86 1.75 4.74 -0.89
CA PHE A 86 1.39 6.07 -0.40
C PHE A 86 -0.12 6.21 -0.25
N VAL A 87 -0.53 6.58 0.96
CA VAL A 87 -1.89 6.99 1.29
C VAL A 87 -1.77 8.36 1.95
N ARG A 88 -2.59 9.31 1.53
CA ARG A 88 -2.66 10.64 2.13
C ARG A 88 -4.05 10.80 2.74
N SER A 89 -4.10 11.05 4.05
CA SER A 89 -5.33 11.50 4.69
C SER A 89 -5.74 12.85 4.09
N THR A 90 -6.93 12.88 3.51
CA THR A 90 -7.59 14.10 3.02
C THR A 90 -8.13 14.92 4.16
#